data_AF-A0A6A3JRQ7-F1
#
_entry.id   AF-A0A6A3JRQ7-F1
#
_cell.length_a   1.000
_cell.length_b   1.000
_cell.length_c   1.000
_cell.angle_alpha   90.00
_cell.angle_beta   90.00
_cell.angle_gamma   90.00
#
_symmetry.space_group_name_H-M   'P 1'
#
loop_
_entity.id
_entity.type
_entity.pdbx_description
1 polymer ?
#
loop_
_entity_poly.entity_id
_entity_poly.type
_entity_poly.pdbx_seq_one_letter_code
_entity_poly.pdbx_strand_id
1 'polypeptide(L)'
;MGGRDDGCAVASAFGVVVYRTHRGSIKMETNAAFAEELYKVIKDSNVYKNEYSDKKIVIVFDNAPAHSQTEALVPTQDDLVLLRLKPYSPMCNPIDNYFTALKAHIKQYLSLMRDEMNQPRTQLTSTGPRISKTEARMKLLERAVLVSMPRITQAMVQRMELHAAKFVIAATCMEDMSYGAQLCRLAVLVHSTT
;
A
#
# COMPACT_ATOMS: atom_id res chain seq x y z
N MET A 1 -7.59 -13.22 -16.92
CA MET A 1 -6.32 -13.01 -16.19
C MET A 1 -6.66 -12.26 -14.92
N GLY A 2 -6.59 -12.90 -13.75
CA GLY A 2 -6.92 -12.25 -12.48
C GLY A 2 -5.81 -11.29 -12.09
N GLY A 3 -6.13 -10.00 -11.96
CA GLY A 3 -5.23 -9.01 -11.39
C GLY A 3 -4.88 -9.38 -9.94
N ARG A 4 -3.70 -8.98 -9.49
CA ARG A 4 -3.33 -8.99 -8.07
C ARG A 4 -3.56 -7.59 -7.53
N ASP A 5 -4.45 -7.50 -6.56
CA ASP A 5 -4.62 -6.30 -5.77
C ASP A 5 -3.89 -6.47 -4.44
N ASP A 6 -3.05 -5.51 -4.11
CA ASP A 6 -2.29 -5.50 -2.86
C ASP A 6 -2.86 -4.37 -2.02
N GLY A 7 -3.36 -4.69 -0.84
CA GLY A 7 -3.69 -3.72 0.20
C GLY A 7 -2.41 -3.34 0.91
N CYS A 8 -2.09 -2.06 1.01
CA CYS A 8 -0.94 -1.60 1.76
C CYS A 8 -1.24 -0.26 2.42
N ALA A 9 -0.77 -0.14 3.66
CA ALA A 9 -0.80 1.07 4.45
C ALA A 9 0.62 1.43 4.86
N VAL A 10 1.00 2.68 4.59
CA VAL A 10 2.31 3.25 4.93
C VAL A 10 2.11 4.53 5.72
N ALA A 11 3.00 4.80 6.69
CA ALA A 11 3.00 6.03 7.47
C ALA A 11 4.43 6.44 7.84
N SER A 12 4.76 7.73 7.81
CA SER A 12 6.10 8.26 8.12
C SER A 12 6.64 7.87 9.49
N ALA A 13 5.77 7.79 10.50
CA ALA A 13 6.14 7.38 11.85
C ALA A 13 6.43 5.87 11.98
N PHE A 14 6.02 5.05 11.00
CA PHE A 14 5.99 3.59 11.10
C PHE A 14 6.67 2.85 9.94
N GLY A 15 6.91 3.51 8.81
CA GLY A 15 7.22 2.83 7.55
C GLY A 15 5.99 2.10 7.00
N VAL A 16 6.14 0.83 6.63
CA VAL A 16 5.01 -0.03 6.23
C VAL A 16 4.28 -0.51 7.50
N VAL A 17 3.00 -0.17 7.65
CA VAL A 17 2.21 -0.48 8.84
C VAL A 17 1.54 -1.85 8.71
N VAL A 18 0.76 -2.02 7.64
CA VAL A 18 0.06 -3.27 7.32
C VAL A 18 0.12 -3.47 5.80
N TYR A 19 0.29 -4.71 5.37
CA TYR A 19 0.11 -5.07 3.97
C TYR A 19 -0.58 -6.43 3.84
N ARG A 20 -1.31 -6.61 2.74
CA ARG A 20 -2.00 -7.85 2.40
C ARG A 20 -1.89 -8.09 0.91
N THR A 21 -1.41 -9.28 0.54
CA THR A 21 -1.50 -9.75 -0.83
C THR A 21 -2.86 -10.39 -1.05
N HIS A 22 -3.60 -9.94 -2.07
CA HIS A 22 -4.89 -10.53 -2.42
C HIS A 22 -4.85 -11.11 -3.84
N ARG A 23 -5.31 -12.36 -3.99
CA ARG A 23 -5.47 -12.98 -5.31
C ARG A 23 -6.85 -12.60 -5.86
N GLY A 24 -6.88 -11.88 -6.98
CA GLY A 24 -8.12 -11.35 -7.55
C GLY A 24 -8.46 -9.95 -7.01
N SER A 25 -9.62 -9.46 -7.42
CA SER A 25 -10.04 -8.09 -7.13
C SER A 25 -10.38 -7.86 -5.66
N ILE A 26 -9.93 -6.74 -5.10
CA ILE A 26 -10.35 -6.30 -3.76
C ILE A 26 -11.77 -5.75 -3.85
N LYS A 27 -12.66 -6.29 -3.01
CA LYS A 27 -14.01 -5.79 -2.82
C LYS A 27 -14.06 -4.74 -1.71
N MET A 28 -15.13 -3.99 -1.70
CA MET A 28 -15.36 -2.88 -0.77
C MET A 28 -15.33 -3.32 0.70
N GLU A 29 -15.95 -4.46 1.03
CA GLU A 29 -15.98 -5.01 2.39
C GLU A 29 -14.57 -5.43 2.84
N THR A 30 -13.76 -5.93 1.92
CA THR A 30 -12.36 -6.27 2.18
C THR A 30 -11.53 -5.03 2.49
N ASN A 31 -11.82 -3.91 1.82
CA ASN A 31 -11.13 -2.64 2.09
C ASN A 31 -11.54 -2.04 3.44
N ALA A 32 -12.83 -2.08 3.80
CA ALA A 32 -13.30 -1.63 5.11
C ALA A 32 -12.68 -2.44 6.25
N ALA A 33 -12.65 -3.77 6.13
CA ALA A 33 -11.98 -4.64 7.10
C ALA A 33 -10.47 -4.35 7.20
N PHE A 34 -9.82 -4.01 6.10
CA PHE A 34 -8.41 -3.61 6.09
C PHE A 34 -8.17 -2.28 6.83
N ALA A 35 -9.05 -1.29 6.64
CA ALA A 35 -8.97 -0.02 7.37
C ALA A 35 -9.18 -0.19 8.88
N GLU A 36 -10.08 -1.09 9.29
CA GLU A 36 -10.30 -1.42 10.70
C GLU A 36 -9.09 -2.15 11.32
N GLU A 37 -8.52 -3.12 10.60
CA GLU A 37 -7.28 -3.80 11.01
C GLU A 37 -6.14 -2.80 11.19
N LEU A 38 -5.95 -1.91 10.21
CA LEU A 38 -4.94 -0.86 10.26
C LEU A 38 -5.11 0.02 11.51
N TYR A 39 -6.33 0.46 11.81
CA TYR A 39 -6.61 1.25 13.01
C TYR A 39 -6.17 0.51 14.29
N LYS A 40 -6.54 -0.76 14.42
CA LYS A 40 -6.14 -1.59 15.58
C LYS A 40 -4.62 -1.72 15.70
N VAL A 41 -3.94 -2.02 14.59
CA VAL A 41 -2.47 -2.14 14.56
C VAL A 41 -1.79 -0.83 14.97
N ILE A 42 -2.29 0.32 14.51
CA ILE A 42 -1.75 1.62 14.92
C ILE A 42 -1.97 1.85 16.42
N LYS A 43 -3.20 1.67 16.92
CA LYS A 43 -3.51 1.85 18.35
C LYS A 43 -2.69 0.94 19.26
N ASP A 44 -2.39 -0.29 18.81
CA ASP A 44 -1.62 -1.24 19.58
C ASP A 44 -0.11 -0.99 19.56
N SER A 45 0.39 -0.21 18.60
CA SER A 45 1.81 0.09 18.47
C SER A 45 2.38 0.91 19.63
N ASN A 46 3.61 0.60 20.03
CA ASN A 46 4.31 1.37 21.07
C ASN A 46 4.59 2.81 20.63
N VAL A 47 4.88 3.04 19.35
CA VAL A 47 5.12 4.38 18.81
C VAL A 47 3.87 5.25 18.99
N TYR A 48 2.68 4.73 18.64
CA TYR A 48 1.44 5.48 18.85
C TYR A 48 1.18 5.73 20.34
N LYS A 49 1.28 4.70 21.18
CA LYS A 49 1.04 4.82 22.62
C LYS A 49 1.95 5.85 23.29
N ASN A 50 3.22 5.91 22.88
CA ASN A 50 4.22 6.77 23.49
C ASN A 50 4.23 8.20 22.93
N GLU A 51 3.98 8.38 21.63
CA GLU A 51 4.22 9.66 20.94
C GLU A 51 2.97 10.29 20.33
N TYR A 52 1.87 9.55 20.20
CA TYR A 52 0.67 9.99 19.46
C TYR A 52 -0.66 9.64 20.15
N SER A 53 -0.65 9.26 21.42
CA SER A 53 -1.85 8.76 22.12
C SER A 53 -2.95 9.82 22.29
N ASP A 54 -2.58 11.10 22.23
CA ASP A 54 -3.48 12.25 22.23
C ASP A 54 -3.87 12.72 20.82
N LYS A 55 -3.39 12.06 19.75
CA LYS A 55 -3.61 12.44 18.36
C LYS A 55 -4.63 11.54 17.66
N LYS A 56 -5.37 12.15 16.75
CA LYS A 56 -6.28 11.45 15.84
C LYS A 56 -5.49 10.65 14.80
N ILE A 57 -5.98 9.48 14.45
CA ILE A 57 -5.51 8.67 13.33
C ILE A 57 -6.26 9.12 12.09
N VAL A 58 -5.51 9.47 11.04
CA VAL A 58 -6.10 9.93 9.77
C VAL A 58 -5.73 8.95 8.64
N ILE A 59 -6.74 8.38 7.98
CA ILE A 59 -6.58 7.47 6.83
C ILE A 59 -7.04 8.21 5.57
N VAL A 60 -6.25 8.17 4.49
CA VAL A 60 -6.47 8.95 3.27
C VAL A 60 -6.67 8.06 2.06
N PHE A 61 -7.90 7.95 1.57
CA PHE A 61 -8.22 7.16 0.39
C PHE A 61 -8.05 7.97 -0.90
N ASP A 62 -7.60 7.31 -1.97
CA ASP A 62 -7.86 7.80 -3.31
C ASP A 62 -9.32 7.48 -3.73
N ASN A 63 -9.68 7.87 -4.95
CA ASN A 63 -11.04 7.66 -5.50
C ASN A 63 -11.21 6.35 -6.27
N ALA A 64 -10.42 5.31 -5.99
CA ALA A 64 -10.64 4.00 -6.60
C ALA A 64 -12.04 3.46 -6.26
N PRO A 65 -12.74 2.75 -7.18
CA PRO A 65 -14.07 2.21 -6.93
C PRO A 65 -14.14 1.31 -5.68
N ALA A 66 -13.08 0.55 -5.40
CA ALA A 66 -12.96 -0.30 -4.22
C ALA A 66 -13.07 0.48 -2.90
N HIS A 67 -12.81 1.79 -2.91
CA HIS A 67 -12.89 2.63 -1.72
C HIS A 67 -14.27 3.25 -1.53
N SER A 68 -15.13 3.33 -2.55
CA SER A 68 -16.30 4.24 -2.66
C SER A 68 -17.31 4.31 -1.50
N GLN A 69 -17.32 3.35 -0.56
CA GLN A 69 -18.16 3.41 0.65
C GLN A 69 -17.43 3.02 1.94
N THR A 70 -16.09 3.12 1.96
CA THR A 70 -15.30 2.69 3.11
C THR A 70 -15.70 3.44 4.39
N GLU A 71 -16.05 4.72 4.28
CA GLU A 71 -16.48 5.56 5.40
C GLU A 71 -17.84 5.15 5.98
N ALA A 72 -18.71 4.52 5.19
CA ALA A 72 -19.99 4.01 5.66
C ALA A 72 -19.87 2.63 6.32
N LEU A 73 -18.81 1.89 6.02
CA LEU A 73 -18.60 0.51 6.48
C LEU A 73 -17.63 0.38 7.65
N VAL A 74 -16.68 1.31 7.78
CA VAL A 74 -15.74 1.33 8.90
C VAL A 74 -16.47 1.86 10.15
N PRO A 75 -16.42 1.15 11.28
CA PRO A 75 -17.05 1.62 12.51
C PRO A 75 -16.50 2.99 12.93
N THR A 76 -17.40 3.91 13.28
CA THR A 76 -17.02 5.24 13.78
C THR A 76 -16.20 5.13 15.06
N GLN A 77 -15.08 5.84 15.12
CA GLN A 77 -14.26 6.03 16.32
C GLN A 77 -14.02 7.53 16.50
N ASP A 78 -14.01 8.01 17.74
CA ASP A 78 -13.90 9.47 18.02
C ASP A 78 -12.55 10.06 17.57
N ASP A 79 -11.52 9.22 17.52
CA ASP A 79 -10.14 9.56 17.16
C ASP A 79 -9.73 9.04 15.78
N LEU A 80 -10.67 8.53 14.96
CA LEU A 80 -10.43 8.13 13.57
C LEU A 80 -11.05 9.11 12.59
N VAL A 81 -10.24 9.63 11.67
CA VAL A 81 -10.68 10.49 10.58
C VAL A 81 -10.39 9.81 9.24
N LEU A 82 -11.42 9.69 8.41
CA LEU A 82 -11.30 9.16 7.06
C LEU A 82 -11.42 10.31 6.06
N LEU A 83 -10.39 10.50 5.24
CA LEU A 83 -10.35 11.55 4.21
C LEU A 83 -10.24 10.94 2.82
N ARG A 84 -10.71 11.69 1.81
CA ARG A 84 -10.50 11.37 0.40
C ARG A 84 -9.69 12.44 -0.29
N LEU A 85 -8.73 12.01 -1.10
CA LEU A 85 -8.09 12.90 -2.06
C LEU A 85 -9.10 13.36 -3.11
N LYS A 86 -8.91 14.56 -3.66
CA LYS A 86 -9.68 14.99 -4.84
C LYS A 86 -9.35 14.09 -6.04
N PRO A 87 -10.30 13.89 -6.97
CA PRO A 87 -10.03 13.19 -8.21
C PRO A 87 -8.80 13.75 -8.92
N TYR A 88 -8.06 12.88 -9.61
CA TYR A 88 -6.88 13.25 -10.40
C TYR A 88 -5.75 13.97 -9.61
N SER A 89 -5.63 13.70 -8.31
CA SER A 89 -4.57 14.25 -7.45
C SER A 89 -3.53 13.22 -6.93
N PRO A 90 -2.98 12.32 -7.76
CA PRO A 90 -2.01 11.30 -7.34
C PRO A 90 -0.67 11.88 -6.84
N MET A 91 -0.29 13.10 -7.26
CA MET A 91 0.90 13.77 -6.72
C MET A 91 0.81 14.07 -5.22
N CYS A 92 -0.43 14.24 -4.72
CA CYS A 92 -0.71 14.41 -3.31
C CYS A 92 -0.79 13.08 -2.55
N ASN A 93 -0.64 11.95 -3.25
CA ASN A 93 -0.69 10.62 -2.68
C ASN A 93 0.73 10.05 -2.48
N PRO A 94 1.26 10.02 -1.25
CA PRO A 94 2.61 9.52 -1.02
C PRO A 94 2.77 8.02 -1.34
N ILE A 95 1.68 7.24 -1.35
CA ILE A 95 1.79 5.79 -1.58
C ILE A 95 2.08 5.42 -3.05
N ASP A 96 1.85 6.32 -4.00
CA ASP A 96 2.21 6.06 -5.40
C ASP A 96 3.72 5.92 -5.55
N ASN A 97 4.48 6.72 -4.80
CA ASN A 97 5.94 6.60 -4.71
C ASN A 97 6.37 5.29 -4.02
N TYR A 98 5.61 4.86 -3.01
CA TYR A 98 5.82 3.57 -2.36
C TYR A 98 5.65 2.41 -3.35
N PHE A 99 4.54 2.35 -4.09
CA PHE A 99 4.30 1.29 -5.06
C PHE A 99 5.34 1.31 -6.18
N THR A 100 5.78 2.49 -6.59
CA THR A 100 6.86 2.63 -7.58
C THR A 100 8.17 2.02 -7.06
N ALA A 101 8.57 2.33 -5.82
CA ALA A 101 9.76 1.76 -5.19
C ALA A 101 9.63 0.24 -4.98
N LEU A 102 8.49 -0.22 -4.47
CA LEU A 102 8.21 -1.65 -4.28
C LEU A 102 8.30 -2.42 -5.60
N LYS A 103 7.69 -1.89 -6.67
CA LYS A 103 7.76 -2.48 -8.01
C LYS A 103 9.19 -2.55 -8.52
N ALA A 104 10.04 -1.57 -8.24
CA ALA A 104 11.46 -1.61 -8.60
C ALA A 104 12.20 -2.73 -7.85
N HIS A 105 11.97 -2.90 -6.54
CA HIS A 105 12.55 -3.99 -5.76
C HIS A 105 12.09 -5.37 -6.23
N ILE A 106 10.79 -5.53 -6.51
CA ILE A 106 10.24 -6.77 -7.07
C ILE A 106 10.88 -7.08 -8.42
N LYS A 107 11.00 -6.10 -9.32
CA LYS A 107 11.65 -6.29 -10.63
C LYS A 107 13.11 -6.70 -10.47
N GLN A 108 13.85 -6.09 -9.54
CA GLN A 108 15.23 -6.46 -9.24
C GLN A 108 15.30 -7.92 -8.76
N TYR A 109 14.44 -8.32 -7.82
CA TYR A 109 14.38 -9.70 -7.34
C TYR A 109 14.06 -10.70 -8.46
N LEU A 110 13.05 -10.41 -9.28
CA LEU A 110 12.69 -11.27 -10.42
C LEU A 110 13.80 -11.35 -11.47
N SER A 111 14.62 -10.30 -11.61
CA SER A 111 15.77 -10.33 -12.51
C SER A 111 16.86 -11.30 -12.03
N LEU A 112 17.03 -11.47 -10.72
CA LEU A 112 17.94 -12.45 -10.11
C LEU A 112 17.36 -13.87 -10.21
N MET A 113 16.03 -14.00 -10.13
CA MET A 113 15.34 -15.29 -10.26
C MET A 113 14.94 -15.64 -11.70
N ARG A 114 15.64 -15.09 -12.71
CA ARG A 114 15.32 -15.31 -14.13
C ARG A 114 15.31 -16.79 -14.50
N ASP A 115 16.25 -17.55 -13.95
CA ASP A 115 16.35 -18.98 -14.25
C ASP A 115 15.15 -19.73 -13.68
N GLU A 116 14.75 -19.48 -12.43
CA GLU A 116 13.53 -20.06 -11.83
C GLU A 116 12.25 -19.63 -12.57
N MET A 117 12.19 -18.39 -13.05
CA MET A 117 11.08 -17.88 -13.85
C MET A 117 10.96 -18.55 -15.23
N ASN A 118 12.10 -18.97 -15.79
CA ASN A 118 12.22 -19.59 -17.11
C ASN A 118 12.40 -21.12 -17.07
N GLN A 119 12.46 -21.72 -15.87
CA GLN A 119 12.77 -23.13 -15.70
C GLN A 119 11.78 -24.02 -16.48
N PRO A 120 12.29 -24.90 -17.36
CA PRO A 120 11.50 -25.93 -17.99
C PRO A 120 10.95 -26.94 -16.96
N ARG A 121 9.94 -27.69 -17.38
CA ARG A 121 9.04 -28.53 -16.57
C ARG A 121 9.68 -29.76 -15.89
N THR A 122 10.96 -29.73 -15.52
CA THR A 122 11.76 -30.94 -15.23
C THR A 122 11.96 -31.31 -13.76
N GLN A 123 11.46 -30.54 -12.79
CA GLN A 123 11.47 -31.02 -11.39
C GLN A 123 10.20 -31.83 -11.11
N LEU A 124 10.29 -33.14 -11.35
CA LEU A 124 9.50 -34.12 -10.61
C LEU A 124 9.97 -34.03 -9.15
N THR A 125 9.15 -33.52 -8.24
CA THR A 125 9.35 -33.84 -6.83
C THR A 125 8.72 -35.21 -6.61
N SER A 126 9.44 -36.11 -5.95
CA SER A 126 9.06 -37.51 -5.77
C SER A 126 7.74 -37.72 -5.00
N THR A 127 7.00 -36.67 -4.62
CA THR A 127 5.90 -36.72 -3.66
C THR A 127 4.78 -35.66 -3.81
N GLY A 128 4.65 -34.89 -4.91
CA GLY A 128 3.68 -33.77 -4.98
C GLY A 128 2.88 -33.56 -6.28
N PRO A 129 1.70 -32.91 -6.24
CA PRO A 129 0.92 -32.56 -7.43
C PRO A 129 1.64 -31.56 -8.36
N ARG A 130 1.51 -31.76 -9.67
CA ARG A 130 2.03 -30.83 -10.69
C ARG A 130 1.38 -29.45 -10.55
N ILE A 131 2.14 -28.44 -10.14
CA ILE A 131 1.69 -27.04 -10.16
C ILE A 131 1.67 -26.49 -11.60
N SER A 132 0.70 -25.63 -11.91
CA SER A 132 0.62 -24.96 -13.22
C SER A 132 1.70 -23.89 -13.35
N LYS A 133 2.07 -23.52 -14.59
CA LYS A 133 3.00 -22.40 -14.86
C LYS A 133 2.51 -21.08 -14.24
N THR A 134 1.19 -20.87 -14.26
CA THR A 134 0.54 -19.72 -13.64
C THR A 134 0.74 -19.73 -12.12
N GLU A 135 0.56 -20.89 -11.48
CA GLU A 135 0.71 -21.02 -10.03
C GLU A 135 2.17 -20.87 -9.60
N ALA A 136 3.12 -21.46 -10.31
CA ALA A 136 4.55 -21.29 -10.04
C ALA A 136 4.98 -19.82 -10.12
N ARG A 137 4.52 -19.09 -11.16
CA ARG A 137 4.77 -17.64 -11.29
C ARG A 137 4.10 -16.84 -10.19
N MET A 138 2.88 -17.22 -9.78
CA MET A 138 2.17 -16.55 -8.69
C MET A 138 2.92 -16.67 -7.36
N LYS A 139 3.40 -17.87 -7.04
CA LYS A 139 4.24 -18.13 -5.85
C LYS A 139 5.56 -17.37 -5.88
N LEU A 140 6.22 -17.31 -7.04
CA LEU A 140 7.44 -16.52 -7.20
C LEU A 140 7.17 -15.02 -6.97
N LEU A 141 6.06 -14.51 -7.49
CA LEU A 141 5.65 -13.13 -7.26
C LEU A 141 5.25 -12.86 -5.80
N GLU A 142 4.62 -13.79 -5.10
CA GLU A 142 4.35 -13.68 -3.65
C GLU A 142 5.66 -13.59 -2.86
N ARG A 143 6.60 -14.49 -3.17
CA ARG A 143 7.95 -14.47 -2.58
C ARG A 143 8.69 -13.15 -2.87
N ALA A 144 8.59 -12.64 -4.09
CA ALA A 144 9.22 -11.39 -4.47
C ALA A 144 8.67 -10.20 -3.68
N VAL A 145 7.36 -10.14 -3.42
CA VAL A 145 6.75 -9.11 -2.56
C VAL A 145 7.30 -9.22 -1.15
N LEU A 146 7.25 -10.42 -0.55
CA LEU A 146 7.72 -10.65 0.83
C LEU A 146 9.18 -10.24 1.05
N VAL A 147 10.06 -10.57 0.09
CA VAL A 147 11.49 -10.19 0.14
C VAL A 147 11.68 -8.69 -0.09
N SER A 148 10.77 -8.04 -0.81
CA SER A 148 10.87 -6.61 -1.14
C SER A 148 10.32 -5.69 -0.06
N MET A 149 9.33 -6.13 0.74
CA MET A 149 8.71 -5.28 1.76
C MET A 149 9.71 -4.67 2.75
N PRO A 150 10.65 -5.42 3.34
CA PRO A 150 11.63 -4.84 4.29
C PRO A 150 12.59 -3.83 3.66
N ARG A 151 12.66 -3.77 2.31
CA ARG A 151 13.51 -2.81 1.60
C ARG A 151 12.90 -1.41 1.55
N ILE A 152 11.59 -1.29 1.80
CA ILE A 152 10.95 0.01 2.02
C ILE A 152 11.16 0.40 3.48
N THR A 153 12.12 1.29 3.70
CA THR A 153 12.46 1.77 5.04
C THR A 153 11.57 2.94 5.46
N GLN A 154 11.46 3.18 6.76
CA GLN A 154 10.77 4.36 7.30
C GLN A 154 11.30 5.68 6.71
N ALA A 155 12.62 5.80 6.57
CA ALA A 155 13.25 6.98 5.99
C ALA A 155 12.84 7.21 4.52
N MET A 156 12.57 6.13 3.77
CA MET A 156 12.01 6.25 2.41
C MET A 156 10.59 6.77 2.45
N VAL A 157 9.73 6.22 3.33
CA VAL A 157 8.33 6.65 3.47
C VAL A 157 8.27 8.14 3.89
N GLN A 158 9.10 8.58 4.83
CA GLN A 158 9.21 9.99 5.22
C GLN A 158 9.54 10.91 4.05
N ARG A 159 10.48 10.52 3.18
CA ARG A 159 10.83 11.31 1.98
C ARG A 159 9.68 11.33 0.97
N MET A 160 8.93 10.24 0.83
CA MET A 160 7.77 10.14 -0.05
C MET A 160 6.63 11.04 0.43
N GLU A 161 6.36 11.06 1.73
CA GLU A 161 5.39 11.98 2.35
C GLU A 161 5.80 13.44 2.20
N LEU A 162 7.06 13.77 2.48
CA LEU A 162 7.57 15.13 2.30
C LEU A 162 7.48 15.58 0.84
N HIS A 163 7.69 14.67 -0.11
CA HIS A 163 7.53 14.96 -1.53
C HIS A 163 6.07 15.25 -1.88
N ALA A 164 5.12 14.42 -1.41
CA ALA A 164 3.68 14.62 -1.62
C ALA A 164 3.18 15.93 -0.96
N ALA A 165 3.69 16.27 0.22
CA ALA A 165 3.32 17.49 0.94
C ALA A 165 3.58 18.78 0.14
N LYS A 166 4.64 18.81 -0.69
CA LYS A 166 4.92 19.95 -1.57
C LYS A 166 3.78 20.20 -2.56
N PHE A 167 3.17 19.15 -3.08
CA PHE A 167 2.03 19.26 -3.99
C PHE A 167 0.75 19.66 -3.26
N VAL A 168 0.57 19.23 -2.01
CA VAL A 168 -0.56 19.69 -1.17
C VAL A 168 -0.46 21.20 -0.91
N ILE A 169 0.75 21.70 -0.63
CA ILE A 169 1.02 23.13 -0.45
C ILE A 169 0.75 23.89 -1.75
N ALA A 170 1.34 23.44 -2.87
CA ALA A 170 1.11 24.05 -4.19
C ALA A 170 -0.38 24.11 -4.56
N ALA A 171 -1.13 23.02 -4.29
CA ALA A 171 -2.57 22.96 -4.50
C ALA A 171 -3.34 23.98 -3.64
N THR A 172 -2.89 24.20 -2.40
CA THR A 172 -3.50 25.20 -1.49
C THR A 172 -3.22 26.62 -1.96
N CYS A 173 -2.05 26.85 -2.56
CA CYS A 173 -1.66 28.11 -3.19
C CYS A 173 -2.26 28.33 -4.58
N MET A 174 -3.10 27.40 -5.08
CA MET A 174 -3.69 27.45 -6.42
C MET A 174 -2.63 27.53 -7.55
N GLU A 175 -1.47 26.92 -7.32
CA GLU A 175 -0.40 26.83 -8.31
C GLU A 175 -0.73 25.76 -9.36
N ASP A 176 -0.35 26.01 -10.62
CA ASP A 176 -0.44 25.02 -11.68
C ASP A 176 0.53 23.85 -11.44
N MET A 177 0.01 22.63 -11.46
CA MET A 177 0.80 21.41 -11.28
C MET A 177 0.63 20.47 -12.48
N SER A 178 1.73 19.94 -13.01
CA SER A 178 1.71 19.01 -14.15
C SER A 178 1.68 17.53 -13.71
N TYR A 179 0.79 16.71 -14.27
CA TYR A 179 0.76 15.25 -14.02
C TYR A 179 0.47 14.39 -15.26
N GLY A 180 1.08 13.19 -15.35
CA GLY A 180 0.90 12.22 -16.43
C GLY A 180 0.58 10.79 -15.96
N ALA A 181 -0.43 10.18 -16.61
CA ALA A 181 -0.91 8.78 -16.62
C ALA A 181 -0.98 7.96 -15.31
N GLN A 182 -2.20 7.87 -14.78
CA GLN A 182 -2.72 7.11 -13.61
C GLN A 182 -2.11 5.74 -13.26
N LEU A 183 -2.00 5.48 -11.95
CA LEU A 183 -2.52 4.26 -11.29
C LEU A 183 -2.63 4.44 -9.75
N CYS A 184 -3.86 4.30 -9.25
CA CYS A 184 -4.32 4.46 -7.86
C CYS A 184 -3.91 3.31 -6.92
N ARG A 185 -3.59 3.60 -5.64
CA ARG A 185 -3.86 2.76 -4.45
C ARG A 185 -3.78 3.61 -3.14
N LEU A 186 -4.42 3.09 -2.10
CA LEU A 186 -4.68 3.56 -0.71
C LEU A 186 -3.54 4.29 0.02
N ALA A 187 -3.75 5.40 0.74
CA ALA A 187 -2.75 6.00 1.64
C ALA A 187 -3.23 6.18 3.10
N VAL A 188 -2.26 6.30 4.01
CA VAL A 188 -2.48 6.74 5.38
C VAL A 188 -1.61 7.98 5.55
N LEU A 189 -2.21 9.09 5.97
CA LEU A 189 -1.49 10.33 6.27
C LEU A 189 -1.72 10.61 7.74
N VAL A 190 -0.81 10.22 8.63
CA VAL A 190 -0.91 10.64 10.03
C VAL A 190 -0.39 12.08 10.11
N HIS A 191 -1.30 13.06 10.09
CA HIS A 191 -0.97 14.44 10.46
C HIS A 191 -1.38 14.67 11.92
N SER A 192 -0.39 14.93 12.76
CA SER A 192 -0.57 15.48 14.10
C SER A 192 -0.74 16.99 13.94
N THR A 193 -1.98 17.49 14.01
CA THR A 193 -2.22 18.91 14.27
C THR A 193 -2.35 19.08 15.77
N THR A 194 -1.37 19.77 16.37
CA THR A 194 -1.45 20.37 17.71
C THR A 194 -2.59 21.37 17.82
#